data_AF-V9NCC0-F1
#
_entry.id   AF-V9NCC0-F1
#
_cell.length_a   1.000
_cell.length_b   1.000
_cell.length_c   1.000
_cell.angle_alpha   90.00
_cell.angle_beta   90.00
_cell.angle_gamma   90.00
#
_symmetry.space_group_name_H-M   'P 1'
#
loop_
_entity.id
_entity.type
_entity.pdbx_description
1 polymer ?
#
loop_
_entity_poly.entity_id
_entity_poly.type
_entity_poly.pdbx_seq_one_letter_code
_entity_poly.pdbx_strand_id
1 'polypeptide(L)'
;FPSALMSLSLKINFFHKFIKTNIAMFIGFVYLFLPYMFLSIFLSISKIDPNLIESAKDLGANDKQIFKKIIFPLSIPGLNTGIILVSLQILTNLVVPKYLGPTTITVISELIENKTFLNGDTKGACAIAINLTFLILYILIFYKRIHLIKHINLMFQINKNKNSFLFIQFPFFFLFIYLIKTFDYFFFLTKGNGRIFFFGTFLIKIGF
;
A
#
# COMPACT_ATOMS: atom_id res chain seq x y z
N PHE A 1 35.51 22.91 25.62
CA PHE A 1 34.47 23.49 24.77
C PHE A 1 34.45 22.94 23.33
N PRO A 2 35.58 22.81 22.59
CA PRO A 2 35.57 22.27 21.22
C PRO A 2 35.18 20.79 21.13
N SER A 3 35.58 19.98 22.11
CA SER A 3 35.31 18.54 22.19
C SER A 3 33.83 18.21 22.36
N ALA A 4 33.10 18.99 23.16
CA ALA A 4 31.65 18.85 23.34
C ALA A 4 30.88 19.18 22.05
N LEU A 5 31.28 20.24 21.34
CA LEU A 5 30.72 20.62 20.04
C LEU A 5 31.00 19.55 18.97
N MET A 6 32.18 18.93 18.98
CA MET A 6 32.53 17.84 18.09
C MET A 6 31.71 16.57 18.37
N SER A 7 31.48 16.23 19.64
CA SER A 7 30.58 15.11 20.01
C SER A 7 29.12 15.37 19.62
N LEU A 8 28.66 16.63 19.72
CA LEU A 8 27.31 17.03 19.30
C LEU A 8 27.18 16.93 17.77
N SER A 9 28.17 17.42 17.02
CA SER A 9 28.22 17.36 15.56
C SER A 9 28.24 15.92 15.04
N LEU A 10 29.01 15.02 15.68
CA LEU A 10 29.02 13.60 15.33
C LEU A 10 27.65 12.94 15.60
N LYS A 11 26.99 13.27 16.72
CA LYS A 11 25.67 12.73 17.05
C LYS A 11 24.58 13.20 16.08
N ILE A 12 24.66 14.47 15.63
CA ILE A 12 23.75 15.05 14.63
C ILE A 12 23.96 14.41 13.26
N ASN A 13 25.21 14.25 12.82
CA ASN A 13 25.53 13.61 11.54
C ASN A 13 25.10 12.14 11.49
N PHE A 14 25.26 11.43 12.61
CA PHE A 14 24.78 10.05 12.73
C PHE A 14 23.25 9.96 12.63
N PHE A 15 22.53 10.83 13.33
CA PHE A 15 21.07 10.89 13.29
C PHE A 15 20.55 11.21 11.88
N HIS A 16 21.17 12.19 11.21
CA HIS A 16 20.82 12.55 9.84
C HIS A 16 21.12 11.43 8.84
N LYS A 17 22.19 10.66 9.05
CA LYS A 17 22.51 9.48 8.24
C LYS A 17 21.51 8.34 8.45
N PHE A 18 20.98 8.18 9.66
CA PHE A 18 19.94 7.19 9.97
C PHE A 18 18.60 7.51 9.31
N ILE A 19 18.20 8.78 9.33
CA ILE A 19 16.93 9.24 8.74
C ILE A 19 16.90 8.98 7.23
N LYS A 20 18.02 9.09 6.51
CA LYS A 20 18.08 8.88 5.06
C LYS A 20 18.30 7.42 4.65
N THR A 21 17.60 6.49 5.30
CA THR A 21 17.70 5.05 5.01
C THR A 21 16.34 4.45 4.64
N ASN A 22 16.36 3.38 3.84
CA ASN A 22 15.15 2.63 3.49
C ASN A 22 14.36 2.16 4.73
N ILE A 23 15.09 1.83 5.81
CA ILE A 23 14.50 1.33 7.05
C ILE A 23 13.76 2.45 7.78
N ALA A 24 14.34 3.65 7.86
CA ALA A 24 13.67 4.81 8.45
C ALA A 24 12.40 5.18 7.66
N MET A 25 12.48 5.18 6.33
CA MET A 25 11.32 5.39 5.45
C MET A 25 10.21 4.36 5.69
N PHE A 26 10.56 3.07 5.78
CA PHE A 26 9.60 1.99 6.02
C PHE A 26 8.92 2.12 7.39
N ILE A 27 9.69 2.38 8.45
CA ILE A 27 9.15 2.60 9.80
C ILE A 27 8.20 3.81 9.79
N GLY A 28 8.56 4.89 9.08
CA GLY A 28 7.71 6.07 8.91
C GLY A 28 6.38 5.72 8.26
N PHE A 29 6.38 4.91 7.20
CA PHE A 29 5.15 4.46 6.54
C PHE A 29 4.29 3.57 7.44
N VAL A 30 4.90 2.62 8.14
CA VAL A 30 4.16 1.75 9.07
C VAL A 30 3.52 2.60 10.16
N TYR A 31 4.26 3.47 10.82
CA TYR A 31 3.75 4.28 11.92
C TYR A 31 2.57 5.18 11.49
N LEU A 32 2.68 5.83 10.33
CA LEU A 32 1.64 6.72 9.84
C LEU A 32 0.40 5.97 9.34
N PHE A 33 0.56 4.77 8.77
CA PHE A 33 -0.54 4.09 8.08
C PHE A 33 -1.12 2.88 8.82
N LEU A 34 -0.50 2.44 9.91
CA LEU A 34 -1.04 1.45 10.83
C LEU A 34 -2.47 1.78 11.35
N PRO A 35 -2.81 3.03 11.73
CA PRO A 35 -4.17 3.33 12.18
C PRO A 35 -5.23 3.11 11.09
N TYR A 36 -4.91 3.36 9.83
CA TYR A 36 -5.82 3.14 8.71
C TYR A 36 -6.06 1.64 8.46
N MET A 37 -5.02 0.82 8.59
CA MET A 37 -5.16 -0.63 8.50
C MET A 37 -6.01 -1.17 9.66
N PHE A 38 -5.75 -0.69 10.88
CA PHE A 38 -6.50 -1.09 12.07
C PHE A 38 -7.99 -0.73 11.94
N LEU A 39 -8.30 0.48 11.46
CA LEU A 39 -9.67 0.92 11.22
C LEU A 39 -10.41 0.00 10.24
N SER A 40 -9.74 -0.41 9.17
CA SER A 40 -10.36 -1.28 8.16
C SER A 40 -10.67 -2.67 8.71
N ILE A 41 -9.75 -3.24 9.50
CA ILE A 41 -9.95 -4.54 10.16
C ILE A 41 -11.07 -4.44 11.20
N PHE A 42 -11.07 -3.40 12.02
CA PHE A 42 -12.10 -3.16 13.03
C PHE A 42 -13.49 -3.08 12.40
N LEU A 43 -13.65 -2.31 11.32
CA LEU A 43 -14.93 -2.20 10.60
C LEU A 43 -15.42 -3.53 10.00
N SER A 44 -14.51 -4.46 9.71
CA SER A 44 -14.87 -5.80 9.23
C SER A 44 -15.29 -6.71 10.38
N ILE A 45 -14.58 -6.66 11.50
CA ILE A 45 -14.90 -7.47 12.69
C ILE A 45 -16.24 -7.03 13.29
N SER A 46 -16.49 -5.72 13.39
CA SER A 46 -17.73 -5.17 13.95
C SER A 46 -18.99 -5.52 13.15
N LYS A 47 -18.84 -6.11 11.95
CA LYS A 47 -19.96 -6.61 11.12
C LYS A 47 -20.26 -8.09 11.35
N ILE A 48 -19.44 -8.80 12.11
CA ILE A 48 -19.66 -10.22 12.43
C ILE A 48 -20.84 -10.31 13.40
N ASP A 49 -21.83 -11.15 13.06
CA ASP A 49 -22.98 -11.41 13.92
C ASP A 49 -22.53 -12.10 15.23
N PRO A 50 -22.81 -11.55 16.42
CA PRO A 50 -22.46 -12.17 17.69
C PRO A 50 -23.06 -13.57 17.86
N ASN A 51 -24.22 -13.86 17.26
CA ASN A 51 -24.88 -15.15 17.36
C ASN A 51 -24.02 -16.29 16.77
N LEU A 52 -23.21 -16.02 15.74
CA LEU A 52 -22.27 -17.00 15.16
C LEU A 52 -21.22 -17.46 16.18
N ILE A 53 -20.81 -16.56 17.07
CA ILE A 53 -19.81 -16.82 18.10
C ILE A 53 -20.44 -17.61 19.25
N GLU A 54 -21.65 -17.23 19.67
CA GLU A 54 -22.41 -17.94 20.72
C GLU A 54 -22.74 -19.37 20.31
N SER A 55 -23.30 -19.58 19.11
CA SER A 55 -23.59 -20.93 18.61
C SER A 55 -22.34 -21.81 18.46
N ALA A 56 -21.19 -21.22 18.11
CA ALA A 56 -19.94 -21.96 18.05
C ALA A 56 -19.48 -22.42 19.44
N LYS A 57 -19.66 -21.57 20.47
CA LYS A 57 -19.38 -21.93 21.88
C LYS A 57 -20.33 -23.02 22.37
N ASP A 58 -21.61 -22.95 22.01
CA ASP A 58 -22.61 -23.96 22.38
C ASP A 58 -22.27 -25.35 21.79
N LEU A 59 -21.66 -25.38 20.61
CA LEU A 59 -21.15 -26.61 19.98
C LEU A 59 -19.81 -27.10 20.56
N GLY A 60 -19.32 -26.47 21.63
CA GLY A 60 -18.08 -26.84 22.31
C GLY A 60 -16.80 -26.30 21.67
N ALA A 61 -16.89 -25.28 20.80
CA ALA A 61 -15.69 -24.68 20.22
C ALA A 61 -14.91 -23.85 21.24
N ASN A 62 -13.60 -24.07 21.32
CA ASN A 62 -12.71 -23.28 22.16
C ASN A 62 -12.38 -21.92 21.49
N ASP A 63 -12.00 -20.89 22.25
CA ASP A 63 -11.75 -19.52 21.75
C ASP A 63 -10.72 -19.48 20.61
N LYS A 64 -9.68 -20.31 20.68
CA LYS A 64 -8.69 -20.45 19.59
C LYS A 64 -9.30 -21.00 18.30
N GLN A 65 -10.28 -21.90 18.41
CA GLN A 65 -11.00 -22.46 17.27
C GLN A 65 -11.96 -21.42 16.68
N ILE A 66 -12.68 -20.68 17.52
CA ILE A 66 -13.56 -19.58 17.11
C ILE A 66 -12.75 -18.52 16.34
N PHE A 67 -11.61 -18.10 16.88
CA PHE A 67 -10.73 -17.14 16.21
C PHE A 67 -10.29 -17.64 14.82
N LYS A 68 -9.76 -18.86 14.72
CA LYS A 68 -9.23 -19.39 13.45
C LYS A 68 -10.32 -19.74 12.43
N LYS A 69 -11.47 -20.27 12.86
CA LYS A 69 -12.52 -20.76 11.96
C LYS A 69 -13.58 -19.71 11.62
N ILE A 70 -13.77 -18.69 12.45
CA ILE A 70 -14.84 -17.71 12.29
C ILE A 70 -14.25 -16.32 12.12
N ILE A 71 -13.56 -15.79 13.14
CA ILE A 71 -13.12 -14.38 13.15
C ILE A 71 -12.11 -14.12 12.03
N PHE A 72 -11.06 -14.94 11.92
CA PHE A 72 -10.00 -14.77 10.93
C PHE A 72 -10.53 -14.79 9.48
N PRO A 73 -11.25 -15.83 9.01
CA PRO A 73 -11.74 -15.87 7.63
C PRO A 73 -12.78 -14.78 7.32
N LEU A 74 -13.61 -14.39 8.30
CA LEU A 74 -14.57 -13.29 8.13
C LEU A 74 -13.90 -11.91 8.14
N SER A 75 -12.68 -11.79 8.68
CA SER A 75 -11.89 -10.55 8.70
C SER A 75 -11.02 -10.35 7.46
N ILE A 76 -10.75 -11.41 6.66
CA ILE A 76 -10.03 -11.34 5.38
C ILE A 76 -10.54 -10.23 4.44
N PRO A 77 -11.87 -10.05 4.22
CA PRO A 77 -12.35 -8.95 3.38
C PRO A 77 -11.94 -7.57 3.93
N GLY A 78 -11.94 -7.38 5.26
CA GLY A 78 -11.45 -6.17 5.92
C GLY A 78 -9.95 -5.93 5.75
N LEU A 79 -9.17 -7.00 5.80
CA LEU A 79 -7.73 -6.94 5.55
C LEU A 79 -7.45 -6.53 4.10
N ASN A 80 -8.20 -7.07 3.14
CA ASN A 80 -8.08 -6.68 1.73
C ASN A 80 -8.43 -5.19 1.50
N THR A 81 -9.50 -4.69 2.12
CA THR A 81 -9.83 -3.26 2.04
C THR A 81 -8.78 -2.40 2.72
N GLY A 82 -8.21 -2.87 3.83
CA GLY A 82 -7.15 -2.17 4.57
C GLY A 82 -5.87 -2.03 3.76
N ILE A 83 -5.43 -3.10 3.09
CA ILE A 83 -4.24 -3.07 2.21
C ILE A 83 -4.42 -2.03 1.11
N ILE A 84 -5.60 -1.93 0.51
CA ILE A 84 -5.88 -0.97 -0.56
C ILE A 84 -5.85 0.45 -0.01
N LEU A 85 -6.50 0.69 1.12
CA LEU A 85 -6.50 2.01 1.75
C LEU A 85 -5.09 2.47 2.10
N VAL A 86 -4.26 1.61 2.69
CA VAL A 86 -2.85 1.92 3.01
C VAL A 86 -2.04 2.14 1.74
N SER A 87 -2.24 1.32 0.70
CA SER A 87 -1.53 1.48 -0.58
C SER A 87 -1.83 2.84 -1.22
N LEU A 88 -3.09 3.28 -1.18
CA LEU A 88 -3.48 4.62 -1.65
C LEU A 88 -2.78 5.71 -0.84
N GLN A 89 -2.72 5.60 0.49
CA GLN A 89 -2.06 6.59 1.34
C GLN A 89 -0.55 6.66 1.12
N ILE A 90 0.12 5.53 0.84
CA ILE A 90 1.55 5.52 0.52
C ILE A 90 1.81 6.23 -0.81
N LEU A 91 0.99 5.99 -1.83
CA LEU A 91 1.15 6.60 -3.16
C LEU A 91 0.97 8.12 -3.16
N THR A 92 0.10 8.65 -2.29
CA THR A 92 -0.16 10.08 -2.18
C THR A 92 0.83 10.81 -1.26
N ASN A 93 1.58 10.07 -0.43
CA ASN A 93 2.45 10.67 0.55
C ASN A 93 3.75 11.20 -0.08
N LEU A 94 3.97 12.51 0.06
CA LEU A 94 5.23 13.17 -0.31
C LEU A 94 6.18 13.35 0.89
N VAL A 95 5.65 13.38 2.11
CA VAL A 95 6.38 13.78 3.32
C VAL A 95 7.39 12.71 3.71
N VAL A 96 6.95 11.45 3.83
CA VAL A 96 7.79 10.34 4.27
C VAL A 96 9.00 10.11 3.35
N PRO A 97 8.84 9.97 2.02
CA PRO A 97 10.00 9.76 1.15
C PRO A 97 10.91 10.98 1.10
N LYS A 98 10.38 12.21 1.14
CA LYS A 98 11.17 13.43 1.09
C LYS A 98 12.05 13.62 2.33
N TYR A 99 11.52 13.30 3.52
CA TYR A 99 12.23 13.56 4.78
C TYR A 99 12.94 12.34 5.35
N LEU A 100 12.42 11.12 5.14
CA LEU A 100 12.98 9.86 5.67
C LEU A 100 13.52 8.93 4.57
N GLY A 101 13.36 9.28 3.30
CA GLY A 101 13.88 8.47 2.18
C GLY A 101 15.38 8.68 1.96
N PRO A 102 16.09 7.69 1.40
CA PRO A 102 17.41 7.91 0.84
C PRO A 102 17.32 8.76 -0.43
N THR A 103 18.34 9.59 -0.66
CA THR A 103 18.42 10.49 -1.83
C THR A 103 18.51 9.78 -3.18
N THR A 104 18.68 8.46 -3.18
CA THR A 104 18.76 7.62 -4.39
C THR A 104 17.40 7.10 -4.85
N ILE A 105 16.37 7.24 -4.03
CA ILE A 105 15.03 6.74 -4.28
C ILE A 105 14.09 7.94 -4.35
N THR A 106 13.52 8.18 -5.53
CA THR A 106 12.48 9.19 -5.73
C THR A 106 11.14 8.51 -5.92
N VAL A 107 10.17 8.91 -5.10
CA VAL A 107 8.76 8.50 -5.24
C VAL A 107 8.06 9.45 -6.20
N ILE A 108 6.99 8.99 -6.87
CA ILE A 108 6.30 9.79 -7.90
C ILE A 108 5.80 11.12 -7.35
N SER A 109 5.29 11.13 -6.11
CA SER A 109 4.83 12.33 -5.42
C SER A 109 5.95 13.39 -5.29
N GLU A 110 7.13 12.96 -4.86
CA GLU A 110 8.32 13.80 -4.79
C GLU A 110 8.83 14.24 -6.16
N LEU A 111 8.73 13.36 -7.18
CA LEU A 111 9.12 13.68 -8.54
C LEU A 111 8.26 14.82 -9.13
N ILE A 112 6.94 14.78 -8.90
CA ILE A 112 6.02 15.85 -9.30
C ILE A 112 6.43 17.16 -8.63
N GLU A 113 6.68 17.13 -7.31
CA GLU A 113 7.12 18.30 -6.54
C GLU A 113 8.46 18.87 -7.06
N ASN A 114 9.43 18.00 -7.31
CA ASN A 114 10.74 18.40 -7.84
C ASN A 114 10.60 19.02 -9.24
N LYS A 115 9.70 18.51 -10.08
CA LYS A 115 9.46 19.11 -11.41
C LYS A 115 8.77 20.48 -11.31
N THR A 116 7.81 20.67 -10.41
CA THR A 116 7.13 21.96 -10.25
C THR A 116 8.03 23.01 -9.61
N PHE A 117 8.70 22.68 -8.51
CA PHE A 117 9.38 23.68 -7.67
C PHE A 117 10.88 23.81 -7.98
N LEU A 118 11.59 22.72 -8.30
CA LEU A 118 13.03 22.80 -8.59
C LEU A 118 13.32 23.10 -10.05
N ASN A 119 12.58 22.47 -10.98
CA ASN A 119 12.83 22.62 -12.42
C ASN A 119 11.97 23.70 -13.09
N GLY A 120 10.93 24.22 -12.41
CA GLY A 120 9.95 25.14 -13.01
C GLY A 120 9.13 24.53 -14.17
N ASP A 121 9.22 23.22 -14.39
CA ASP A 121 8.54 22.49 -15.46
C ASP A 121 7.14 22.06 -15.00
N THR A 122 6.25 23.04 -14.89
CA THR A 122 4.86 22.83 -14.49
C THR A 122 4.09 21.98 -15.51
N LYS A 123 4.42 22.11 -16.80
CA LYS A 123 3.79 21.31 -17.87
C LYS A 123 4.14 19.83 -17.74
N GLY A 124 5.41 19.51 -17.54
CA GLY A 124 5.88 18.14 -17.32
C GLY A 124 5.34 17.54 -16.02
N ALA A 125 5.22 18.33 -14.95
CA ALA A 125 4.60 17.89 -13.71
C ALA A 125 3.10 17.57 -13.87
N CYS A 126 2.34 18.43 -14.55
CA CYS A 126 0.92 18.19 -14.84
C CYS A 126 0.69 16.91 -15.65
N ALA A 127 1.53 16.64 -16.65
CA ALA A 127 1.45 15.41 -17.45
C ALA A 127 1.61 14.14 -16.58
N ILE A 128 2.52 14.18 -15.61
CA ILE A 128 2.77 13.06 -14.68
C ILE A 128 1.61 12.90 -13.70
N ALA A 129 1.13 14.01 -13.14
CA ALA A 129 0.00 14.00 -12.22
C ALA A 129 -1.26 13.43 -12.88
N ILE A 130 -1.58 13.87 -14.10
CA ILE A 130 -2.73 13.37 -14.87
C ILE A 130 -2.62 11.87 -15.12
N ASN A 131 -1.46 11.38 -15.57
CA ASN A 131 -1.23 9.95 -15.77
C ASN A 131 -1.39 9.15 -14.48
N LEU A 132 -0.86 9.64 -13.36
CA LEU A 132 -1.03 9.01 -12.05
C LEU A 132 -2.51 8.95 -11.63
N THR A 133 -3.25 10.03 -11.84
CA THR A 133 -4.70 10.09 -11.55
C THR A 133 -5.48 9.06 -12.38
N PHE A 134 -5.19 8.94 -13.67
CA PHE A 134 -5.82 7.93 -14.52
C PHE A 134 -5.50 6.50 -14.05
N LEU A 135 -4.26 6.24 -13.67
CA LEU A 135 -3.84 4.94 -13.14
C LEU A 135 -4.59 4.60 -11.84
N ILE A 136 -4.72 5.55 -10.92
CA ILE A 136 -5.48 5.38 -9.67
C ILE A 136 -6.97 5.15 -9.94
N LEU A 137 -7.57 5.95 -10.83
CA LEU A 137 -8.98 5.79 -11.22
C LEU A 137 -9.25 4.43 -11.85
N TYR A 138 -8.34 3.96 -12.71
CA TYR A 138 -8.44 2.64 -13.32
C TYR A 138 -8.48 1.53 -12.27
N ILE A 139 -7.57 1.57 -11.28
CA ILE A 139 -7.50 0.61 -10.17
C ILE A 139 -8.78 0.67 -9.31
N LEU A 140 -9.28 1.86 -9.00
CA LEU A 140 -10.49 2.03 -8.19
C LEU A 140 -11.74 1.51 -8.89
N ILE A 141 -11.93 1.85 -10.16
CA ILE A 141 -13.06 1.36 -10.97
C ILE A 141 -13.01 -0.15 -11.09
N PHE A 142 -11.81 -0.68 -11.32
CA PHE A 142 -11.58 -2.11 -11.44
C PHE A 142 -11.88 -2.86 -10.12
N TYR A 143 -11.39 -2.34 -9.00
CA TYR A 143 -11.68 -2.92 -7.68
C TYR A 143 -13.17 -2.85 -7.35
N LYS A 144 -13.81 -1.71 -7.61
CA LYS A 144 -15.26 -1.55 -7.44
C LYS A 144 -16.02 -2.57 -8.28
N ARG A 145 -15.62 -2.78 -9.55
CA ARG A 145 -16.23 -3.79 -10.43
C ARG A 145 -16.12 -5.19 -9.85
N ILE A 146 -14.95 -5.61 -9.35
CA ILE A 146 -14.79 -6.92 -8.70
C ILE A 146 -15.70 -7.05 -7.48
N HIS A 147 -15.73 -6.04 -6.62
CA HIS A 147 -16.56 -6.06 -5.41
C HIS A 147 -18.06 -6.14 -5.75
N LEU A 148 -18.49 -5.43 -6.79
CA LEU A 148 -19.89 -5.40 -7.24
C LEU A 148 -20.29 -6.75 -7.85
N ILE A 149 -19.43 -7.39 -8.64
CA ILE A 149 -19.63 -8.75 -9.16
C ILE A 149 -19.77 -9.76 -8.01
N LYS A 150 -18.97 -9.64 -6.95
CA LYS A 150 -19.10 -10.48 -5.75
C LYS A 150 -20.47 -10.31 -5.07
N HIS A 151 -20.94 -9.08 -4.94
CA HIS A 151 -22.22 -8.79 -4.31
C HIS A 151 -23.42 -9.31 -5.13
N ILE A 152 -23.32 -9.24 -6.45
CA ILE A 152 -24.32 -9.81 -7.38
C ILE A 152 -24.31 -11.36 -7.29
N ASN A 153 -23.14 -12.01 -7.35
CA ASN A 153 -23.05 -13.47 -7.27
C ASN A 153 -23.59 -14.06 -5.96
N LEU A 154 -23.46 -13.31 -4.85
CA LEU A 154 -24.05 -13.69 -3.57
C LEU A 154 -25.58 -13.56 -3.55
N MET A 155 -26.14 -12.54 -4.22
CA MET A 155 -27.59 -12.36 -4.38
C MET A 155 -28.21 -13.46 -5.26
N PHE A 156 -27.47 -13.99 -6.23
CA PHE A 156 -27.98 -14.98 -7.19
C PHE A 156 -27.76 -16.46 -6.79
N GLN A 157 -27.25 -16.77 -5.58
CA GLN A 157 -26.99 -18.15 -5.13
C GLN A 157 -26.23 -19.04 -6.13
N ILE A 158 -25.49 -18.47 -7.09
CA ILE A 158 -24.68 -19.24 -8.05
C ILE A 158 -23.42 -19.69 -7.31
N ASN A 159 -23.55 -20.79 -6.59
CA ASN A 159 -22.44 -21.53 -6.02
C ASN A 159 -21.89 -22.49 -7.07
N LYS A 160 -20.71 -22.18 -7.60
CA LYS A 160 -19.68 -23.21 -7.72
C LYS A 160 -18.31 -22.56 -7.82
N ASN A 161 -17.51 -22.85 -6.79
CA ASN A 161 -16.07 -22.68 -6.70
C ASN A 161 -15.58 -21.39 -6.00
N LYS A 162 -15.48 -21.47 -4.66
CA LYS A 162 -14.82 -20.46 -3.80
C LYS A 162 -13.32 -20.30 -4.11
N ASN A 163 -12.69 -21.25 -4.81
CA ASN A 163 -11.26 -21.21 -5.13
C ASN A 163 -10.94 -20.54 -6.48
N SER A 164 -11.88 -20.44 -7.42
CA SER A 164 -11.62 -19.81 -8.73
C SER A 164 -11.61 -18.28 -8.69
N PHE A 165 -12.16 -17.64 -7.64
CA PHE A 165 -12.21 -16.17 -7.55
C PHE A 165 -10.97 -15.54 -6.91
N LEU A 166 -10.27 -16.25 -6.02
CA LEU A 166 -8.90 -15.88 -5.62
C LEU A 166 -7.98 -15.91 -6.85
N PHE A 167 -8.17 -16.91 -7.73
CA PHE A 167 -7.50 -17.02 -9.04
C PHE A 167 -7.83 -15.90 -10.02
N ILE A 168 -8.96 -15.18 -9.88
CA ILE A 168 -9.24 -13.99 -10.67
C ILE A 168 -8.44 -12.80 -10.12
N GLN A 169 -8.21 -12.68 -8.81
CA GLN A 169 -7.43 -11.56 -8.25
C GLN A 169 -5.92 -11.66 -8.56
N PHE A 170 -5.35 -12.87 -8.60
CA PHE A 170 -3.93 -13.10 -8.88
C PHE A 170 -3.42 -12.53 -10.21
N PRO A 171 -4.01 -12.81 -11.39
CA PRO A 171 -3.54 -12.27 -12.67
C PRO A 171 -3.67 -10.75 -12.76
N PHE A 172 -4.60 -10.14 -12.02
CA PHE A 172 -4.74 -8.68 -11.99
C PHE A 172 -3.75 -8.01 -11.04
N PHE A 173 -3.33 -8.66 -9.96
CA PHE A 173 -2.18 -8.22 -9.18
C PHE A 173 -0.90 -8.24 -10.03
N PHE A 174 -0.71 -9.30 -10.84
CA PHE A 174 0.39 -9.37 -11.80
C PHE A 174 0.27 -8.36 -12.95
N LEU A 175 -0.94 -8.09 -13.47
CA LEU A 175 -1.19 -7.08 -14.51
C LEU A 175 -0.99 -5.65 -13.97
N PHE A 176 -1.36 -5.40 -12.71
CA PHE A 176 -1.09 -4.15 -12.02
C PHE A 176 0.42 -3.94 -11.81
N ILE A 177 1.14 -4.98 -11.37
CA ILE A 177 2.61 -4.99 -11.33
C ILE A 177 3.22 -4.77 -12.72
N TYR A 178 2.66 -5.40 -13.76
CA TYR A 178 3.13 -5.27 -15.14
C TYR A 178 2.90 -3.85 -15.67
N LEU A 179 1.74 -3.24 -15.41
CA LEU A 179 1.44 -1.84 -15.75
C LEU A 179 2.36 -0.87 -15.02
N ILE A 180 2.66 -1.10 -13.73
CA ILE A 180 3.68 -0.34 -13.00
C ILE A 180 5.05 -0.49 -13.67
N LYS A 181 5.44 -1.71 -14.07
CA LYS A 181 6.69 -1.96 -14.81
C LYS A 181 6.74 -1.27 -16.17
N THR A 182 5.64 -1.28 -16.94
CA THR A 182 5.55 -0.61 -18.24
C THR A 182 5.61 0.91 -18.07
N PHE A 183 5.05 1.44 -16.98
CA PHE A 183 5.11 2.85 -16.63
C PHE A 183 6.53 3.27 -16.19
N ASP A 184 7.21 2.45 -15.38
CA ASP A 184 8.63 2.63 -15.04
C ASP A 184 9.51 2.62 -16.30
N TYR A 185 9.22 1.75 -17.27
CA TYR A 185 9.96 1.65 -18.54
C TYR A 185 9.75 2.88 -19.45
N PHE A 186 8.51 3.36 -19.55
CA PHE A 186 8.17 4.59 -20.28
C PHE A 186 8.87 5.81 -19.67
N PHE A 187 9.00 5.87 -18.34
CA PHE A 187 9.65 6.98 -17.66
C PHE A 187 11.19 6.89 -17.69
N PHE A 188 11.76 5.68 -17.62
CA PHE A 188 13.19 5.43 -17.83
C PHE A 188 13.67 5.92 -19.21
N LEU A 189 12.82 5.80 -20.24
CA LEU A 189 13.08 6.34 -21.58
C LEU A 189 13.12 7.88 -21.65
N THR A 190 12.60 8.59 -20.63
CA THR A 190 12.56 10.07 -20.60
C THR A 190 13.68 10.74 -19.80
N LYS A 191 14.50 10.02 -19.01
CA LYS A 191 15.73 10.57 -18.40
C LYS A 191 16.70 9.49 -17.90
N GLY A 192 18.01 9.74 -18.12
CA GLY A 192 19.11 8.90 -17.65
C GLY A 192 19.31 8.89 -16.12
N ASN A 193 19.66 7.70 -15.63
CA ASN A 193 20.31 7.37 -14.34
C ASN A 193 19.54 7.50 -13.01
N GLY A 194 18.25 7.85 -12.96
CA GLY A 194 17.45 7.78 -11.73
C GLY A 194 16.68 6.46 -11.58
N ARG A 195 16.87 5.70 -10.50
CA ARG A 195 16.02 4.54 -10.16
C ARG A 195 14.75 5.02 -9.48
N ILE A 196 13.63 4.99 -10.22
CA ILE A 196 12.29 5.28 -9.69
C ILE A 196 11.85 4.07 -8.89
N PHE A 197 11.43 4.29 -7.64
CA PHE A 197 11.04 3.19 -6.75
C PHE A 197 9.52 3.23 -6.54
N PHE A 198 8.80 2.41 -7.28
CA PHE A 198 7.40 2.13 -6.99
C PHE A 198 7.31 1.06 -5.90
N PHE A 199 6.37 1.19 -4.96
CA PHE A 199 6.09 0.20 -3.91
C PHE A 199 5.90 -1.24 -4.46
N GLY A 200 5.43 -1.37 -5.71
CA GLY A 200 5.35 -2.66 -6.42
C GLY A 200 6.72 -3.32 -6.69
N THR A 201 7.78 -2.55 -6.92
CA THR A 201 9.15 -3.07 -7.11
C THR A 201 9.77 -3.62 -5.82
N PHE A 202 9.29 -3.20 -4.65
CA PHE A 202 9.70 -3.73 -3.34
C PHE A 202 9.05 -5.09 -3.06
N LEU A 203 7.76 -5.26 -3.36
CA LEU A 203 7.05 -6.54 -3.21
C LEU A 203 7.70 -7.64 -4.07
N ILE A 204 8.13 -7.31 -5.29
CA ILE A 204 8.81 -8.23 -6.21
C ILE A 204 10.23 -8.57 -5.73
N LYS A 205 10.95 -7.61 -5.12
CA LYS A 205 12.29 -7.86 -4.57
C LYS A 205 12.28 -8.74 -3.31
N ILE A 206 11.13 -8.84 -2.66
CA ILE A 206 10.88 -9.67 -1.48
C ILE A 206 10.37 -11.08 -1.84
N GLY A 207 10.16 -11.37 -3.13
CA GLY A 207 9.82 -12.73 -3.59
C GLY A 207 8.36 -13.13 -3.34
N PHE A 208 7.44 -12.18 -3.47
CA PHE A 208 6.00 -12.45 -3.61
C PHE A 208 5.55 -12.36 -5.07
#